data_AF-A0A948PXC6-F1
#
_entry.id   AF-A0A948PXC6-F1
#
_cell.length_a   1.000
_cell.length_b   1.000
_cell.length_c   1.000
_cell.angle_alpha   90.00
_cell.angle_beta   90.00
_cell.angle_gamma   90.00
#
_symmetry.space_group_name_H-M   'P 1'
#
loop_
_entity.id
_entity.type
_entity.pdbx_description
1 polymer ?
#
loop_
_entity_poly.entity_id
_entity_poly.type
_entity_poly.pdbx_seq_one_letter_code
_entity_poly.pdbx_strand_id
1 'polypeptide(L)'
;VKEGDLVAATRAIPLVMKRASVERAAAIAGQNGSVLQVRPLRRARVGLVITGNEVYHGIIEDRFAPILKEKVETLGSEVLASGIAPDDAEEISKLIRSHIAQGCDLLLLSGGMSVDPDDVTRYGIRLAGATELHYGAAVLPGAMFLVAYLGEVPLLGVPACGLYHKITALDLVLPRVLAGEHVGKAELAFLGHGGLCKDCPECSYPHCPFGKGI
;
A
#
# COMPACT_ATOMS: atom_id res chain seq x y z
N VAL A 1 -9.15 -6.83 -9.94
CA VAL A 1 -9.89 -7.26 -11.15
C VAL A 1 -9.79 -8.76 -11.25
N LYS A 2 -10.92 -9.44 -11.35
CA LYS A 2 -11.04 -10.87 -11.61
C LYS A 2 -11.68 -11.07 -12.99
N GLU A 3 -11.57 -12.28 -13.51
CA GLU A 3 -12.27 -12.65 -14.74
C GLU A 3 -13.77 -12.43 -14.58
N GLY A 4 -14.40 -11.80 -15.58
CA GLY A 4 -15.82 -11.43 -15.56
C GLY A 4 -16.15 -10.07 -14.94
N ASP A 5 -15.20 -9.39 -14.30
CA ASP A 5 -15.44 -8.05 -13.74
C ASP A 5 -15.68 -7.01 -14.85
N LEU A 6 -16.67 -6.15 -14.64
CA LEU A 6 -16.87 -4.95 -15.46
C LEU A 6 -15.83 -3.88 -15.07
N VAL A 7 -14.88 -3.61 -15.94
CA VAL A 7 -13.76 -2.67 -15.67
C VAL A 7 -13.93 -1.29 -16.29
N ALA A 8 -14.66 -1.19 -17.40
CA ALA A 8 -15.00 0.08 -18.03
C ALA A 8 -16.23 -0.07 -18.92
N ALA A 9 -16.91 1.04 -19.15
CA ALA A 9 -17.96 1.17 -20.14
C ALA A 9 -17.76 2.48 -20.91
N THR A 10 -18.14 2.48 -22.18
CA THR A 10 -18.16 3.69 -23.01
C THR A 10 -19.50 3.79 -23.71
N ARG A 11 -20.00 5.01 -23.92
CA ARG A 11 -21.28 5.26 -24.57
C ARG A 11 -21.22 6.53 -25.41
N ALA A 12 -21.67 6.42 -26.67
CA ALA A 12 -22.06 7.58 -27.46
C ALA A 12 -23.35 8.19 -26.87
N ILE A 13 -23.30 9.43 -26.38
CA ILE A 13 -24.46 10.11 -25.78
C ILE A 13 -25.55 10.40 -26.84
N PRO A 14 -25.24 10.95 -28.03
CA PRO A 14 -26.26 11.23 -29.04
C PRO A 14 -26.85 9.97 -29.66
N LEU A 15 -28.12 10.02 -30.06
CA LEU A 15 -28.79 8.94 -30.81
C LEU A 15 -28.09 8.65 -32.15
N VAL A 16 -27.57 9.69 -32.82
CA VAL A 16 -26.87 9.60 -34.10
C VAL A 16 -25.55 10.37 -34.00
N MET A 17 -24.46 9.74 -34.44
CA MET A 17 -23.14 10.36 -34.53
C MET A 17 -22.61 10.30 -35.96
N LYS A 18 -21.85 11.34 -36.34
CA LYS A 18 -21.11 11.31 -37.60
C LYS A 18 -20.00 10.25 -37.49
N ARG A 19 -19.93 9.34 -38.46
CA ARG A 19 -18.90 8.29 -38.55
C ARG A 19 -17.49 8.84 -38.34
N ALA A 20 -17.18 9.97 -38.99
CA ALA A 20 -15.88 10.62 -38.89
C ALA A 20 -15.45 10.98 -37.45
N SER A 21 -16.39 11.30 -36.56
CA SER A 21 -16.07 11.58 -35.15
C SER A 21 -15.70 10.32 -34.38
N VAL A 22 -16.40 9.21 -34.64
CA VAL A 22 -16.14 7.91 -34.00
C VAL A 22 -14.80 7.35 -34.48
N GLU A 23 -14.55 7.41 -35.78
CA GLU A 23 -13.27 6.98 -36.39
C GLU A 23 -12.10 7.80 -35.84
N ARG A 24 -12.27 9.11 -35.69
CA ARG A 24 -11.25 9.97 -35.08
C ARG A 24 -10.97 9.59 -33.62
N ALA A 25 -12.00 9.35 -32.82
CA ALA A 25 -11.82 8.92 -31.43
C ALA A 25 -11.11 7.57 -31.33
N ALA A 26 -11.50 6.60 -32.17
CA ALA A 26 -10.85 5.30 -32.26
C ALA A 26 -9.38 5.41 -32.72
N ALA A 27 -9.09 6.29 -33.67
CA ALA A 27 -7.73 6.56 -34.14
C ALA A 27 -6.85 7.18 -33.04
N ILE A 28 -7.38 8.19 -32.30
CA ILE A 28 -6.67 8.79 -31.16
C ILE A 28 -6.37 7.74 -30.10
N ALA A 29 -7.37 6.91 -29.76
CA ALA A 29 -7.18 5.81 -28.82
C ALA A 29 -6.07 4.88 -29.29
N GLY A 30 -6.13 4.37 -30.53
CA GLY A 30 -5.14 3.45 -31.07
C GLY A 30 -3.72 4.04 -31.22
N GLN A 31 -3.59 5.34 -31.47
CA GLN A 31 -2.28 6.02 -31.59
C GLN A 31 -1.61 6.27 -30.23
N ASN A 32 -2.39 6.49 -29.17
CA ASN A 32 -1.87 6.76 -27.82
C ASN A 32 -1.84 5.50 -26.93
N GLY A 33 -1.96 4.31 -27.53
CA GLY A 33 -1.99 3.04 -26.81
C GLY A 33 -3.40 2.60 -26.44
N SER A 34 -3.63 2.36 -25.15
CA SER A 34 -4.90 1.84 -24.62
C SER A 34 -5.52 2.84 -23.65
N VAL A 35 -6.80 3.15 -23.81
CA VAL A 35 -7.55 4.06 -22.91
C VAL A 35 -7.68 3.50 -21.49
N LEU A 36 -7.60 2.18 -21.35
CA LEU A 36 -7.64 1.46 -20.08
C LEU A 36 -6.62 0.32 -20.13
N GLN A 37 -5.95 0.07 -19.00
CA GLN A 37 -5.08 -1.09 -18.82
C GLN A 37 -5.42 -1.81 -17.52
N VAL A 38 -5.30 -3.14 -17.54
CA VAL A 38 -5.33 -3.98 -16.34
C VAL A 38 -3.92 -4.49 -16.13
N ARG A 39 -3.26 -4.03 -15.06
CA ARG A 39 -1.90 -4.46 -14.71
C ARG A 39 -1.97 -5.69 -13.81
N PRO A 40 -1.21 -6.76 -14.08
CA PRO A 40 -1.12 -7.90 -13.18
C PRO A 40 -0.43 -7.47 -11.87
N LEU A 41 -0.85 -8.08 -10.76
CA LEU A 41 -0.13 -7.95 -9.49
C LEU A 41 1.02 -8.96 -9.48
N ARG A 42 2.24 -8.51 -9.17
CA ARG A 42 3.35 -9.42 -8.91
C ARG A 42 3.10 -10.19 -7.60
N ARG A 43 3.64 -11.40 -7.50
CA ARG A 43 3.69 -12.15 -6.23
C ARG A 43 4.94 -11.73 -5.47
N ALA A 44 4.76 -10.96 -4.40
CA ALA A 44 5.85 -10.49 -3.58
C ALA A 44 6.21 -11.50 -2.49
N ARG A 45 7.49 -11.52 -2.12
CA ARG A 45 7.99 -12.21 -0.92
C ARG A 45 8.11 -11.18 0.18
N VAL A 46 7.14 -11.15 1.08
CA VAL A 46 6.98 -10.07 2.06
C VAL A 46 7.73 -10.40 3.35
N GLY A 47 8.48 -9.42 3.86
CA GLY A 47 9.03 -9.45 5.21
C GLY A 47 8.20 -8.57 6.14
N LEU A 48 7.81 -9.10 7.30
CA LEU A 48 7.12 -8.34 8.35
C LEU A 48 8.12 -7.89 9.42
N VAL A 49 8.11 -6.60 9.74
CA VAL A 49 8.93 -5.99 10.79
C VAL A 49 7.98 -5.34 11.80
N ILE A 50 7.78 -6.01 12.92
CA ILE A 50 6.93 -5.52 14.00
C ILE A 50 7.83 -4.82 15.02
N THR A 51 7.52 -3.59 15.39
CA THR A 51 8.29 -2.84 16.39
C THR A 51 7.45 -2.55 17.61
N GLY A 52 8.09 -2.48 18.77
CA GLY A 52 7.45 -2.16 20.05
C GLY A 52 8.10 -2.94 21.19
N ASN A 53 8.56 -2.23 22.21
CA ASN A 53 9.19 -2.84 23.38
C ASN A 53 8.27 -3.85 24.08
N GLU A 54 6.98 -3.55 24.20
CA GLU A 54 6.00 -4.42 24.86
C GLU A 54 5.78 -5.74 24.13
N VAL A 55 5.79 -5.73 22.80
CA VAL A 55 5.67 -6.96 21.98
C VAL A 55 6.98 -7.73 22.02
N TYR A 56 8.12 -7.05 21.93
CA TYR A 56 9.44 -7.67 21.95
C TYR A 56 9.73 -8.41 23.27
N HIS A 57 9.32 -7.83 24.40
CA HIS A 57 9.46 -8.47 25.72
C HIS A 57 8.34 -9.45 26.07
N GLY A 58 7.37 -9.67 25.17
CA GLY A 58 6.26 -10.58 25.38
C GLY A 58 5.25 -10.12 26.45
N ILE A 59 5.21 -8.82 26.73
CA ILE A 59 4.20 -8.22 27.64
C ILE A 59 2.82 -8.26 26.96
N ILE A 60 2.78 -8.07 25.64
CA ILE A 60 1.59 -8.24 24.81
C ILE A 60 1.89 -9.13 23.60
N GLU A 61 0.85 -9.72 23.04
CA GLU A 61 0.94 -10.48 21.79
C GLU A 61 0.90 -9.58 20.56
N ASP A 62 1.62 -9.96 19.51
CA ASP A 62 1.52 -9.30 18.20
C ASP A 62 0.18 -9.61 17.53
N ARG A 63 -0.55 -8.55 17.18
CA ARG A 63 -1.81 -8.62 16.43
C ARG A 63 -1.69 -8.16 14.99
N PHE A 64 -0.56 -7.56 14.60
CA PHE A 64 -0.35 -7.07 13.24
C PHE A 64 0.03 -8.17 12.27
N ALA A 65 0.96 -9.08 12.62
CA ALA A 65 1.38 -10.13 11.70
C ALA A 65 0.22 -10.93 11.08
N PRO A 66 -0.79 -11.43 11.84
CA PRO A 66 -1.91 -12.15 11.22
C PRO A 66 -2.73 -11.28 10.25
N ILE A 67 -2.97 -10.00 10.59
CA ILE A 67 -3.73 -9.07 9.74
C ILE A 67 -2.97 -8.75 8.45
N LEU A 68 -1.67 -8.45 8.56
CA LEU A 68 -0.83 -8.13 7.41
C LEU A 68 -0.65 -9.35 6.51
N LYS A 69 -0.48 -10.54 7.10
CA LYS A 69 -0.41 -11.79 6.36
C LYS A 69 -1.66 -12.03 5.53
N GLU A 70 -2.85 -11.91 6.12
CA GLU A 70 -4.12 -12.07 5.39
C GLU A 70 -4.23 -11.09 4.21
N LYS A 71 -3.88 -9.82 4.40
CA LYS A 71 -3.91 -8.80 3.34
C LYS A 71 -2.97 -9.12 2.19
N VAL A 72 -1.75 -9.59 2.50
CA VAL A 72 -0.73 -9.95 1.51
C VAL A 72 -1.15 -11.20 0.72
N GLU A 73 -1.62 -12.24 1.41
CA GLU A 73 -2.05 -13.50 0.81
C GLU A 73 -3.30 -13.33 -0.06
N THR A 74 -4.23 -12.46 0.34
CA THR A 74 -5.42 -12.11 -0.46
C THR A 74 -5.05 -11.50 -1.82
N LEU A 75 -3.89 -10.84 -1.91
CA LEU A 75 -3.35 -10.27 -3.15
C LEU A 75 -2.40 -11.23 -3.88
N GLY A 76 -2.31 -12.49 -3.45
CA GLY A 76 -1.52 -13.54 -4.10
C GLY A 76 -0.02 -13.50 -3.82
N SER A 77 0.40 -12.72 -2.81
CA SER A 77 1.79 -12.67 -2.32
C SER A 77 1.96 -13.58 -1.09
N GLU A 78 3.19 -13.78 -0.62
CA GLU A 78 3.47 -14.63 0.55
C GLU A 78 4.29 -13.88 1.60
N VAL A 79 4.14 -14.24 2.87
CA VAL A 79 5.03 -13.77 3.95
C VAL A 79 6.19 -14.75 4.07
N LEU A 80 7.38 -14.32 3.66
CA LEU A 80 8.60 -15.12 3.70
C LEU A 80 9.26 -15.09 5.08
N ALA A 81 9.23 -13.93 5.74
CA ALA A 81 9.87 -13.72 7.03
C ALA A 81 9.01 -12.80 7.90
N SER A 82 9.05 -13.01 9.21
CA SER A 82 8.45 -12.13 10.20
C SER A 82 9.39 -12.03 11.39
N GLY A 83 9.52 -10.82 11.96
CA GLY A 83 10.34 -10.60 13.14
C GLY A 83 9.84 -9.41 13.94
N ILE A 84 10.20 -9.41 15.23
CA ILE A 84 9.89 -8.35 16.17
C ILE A 84 11.21 -7.69 16.59
N ALA A 85 11.25 -6.36 16.60
CA ALA A 85 12.36 -5.57 17.11
C ALA A 85 11.87 -4.65 18.25
N PRO A 86 12.72 -4.34 19.24
CA PRO A 86 12.42 -3.29 20.21
C PRO A 86 12.41 -1.91 19.52
N ASP A 87 12.03 -0.87 20.25
CA ASP A 87 12.12 0.52 19.77
C ASP A 87 13.57 1.03 19.81
N ASP A 88 14.43 0.34 19.05
CA ASP A 88 15.83 0.65 18.83
C ASP A 88 16.11 0.70 17.32
N ALA A 89 16.66 1.83 16.86
CA ALA A 89 16.83 2.08 15.43
C ALA A 89 17.84 1.11 14.77
N GLU A 90 18.85 0.66 15.51
CA GLU A 90 19.86 -0.27 15.00
C GLU A 90 19.30 -1.69 14.89
N GLU A 91 18.54 -2.15 15.88
CA GLU A 91 17.85 -3.45 15.82
C GLU A 91 16.81 -3.49 14.70
N ILE A 92 16.03 -2.41 14.52
CA ILE A 92 15.09 -2.27 13.39
C ILE A 92 15.84 -2.32 12.05
N SER A 93 16.95 -1.58 11.94
CA SER A 93 17.82 -1.57 10.75
C SER A 93 18.39 -2.96 10.42
N LYS A 94 18.87 -3.69 11.44
CA LYS A 94 19.39 -5.05 11.28
C LYS A 94 18.30 -6.01 10.80
N LEU A 95 17.09 -5.92 11.38
CA LEU A 95 15.98 -6.78 10.99
C LEU A 95 15.53 -6.52 9.55
N ILE A 96 15.43 -5.24 9.14
CA ILE A 96 15.15 -4.85 7.75
C ILE A 96 16.16 -5.49 6.79
N ARG A 97 17.46 -5.33 7.07
CA ARG A 97 18.52 -5.89 6.21
C ARG A 97 18.52 -7.41 6.20
N SER A 98 18.22 -8.05 7.34
CA SER A 98 18.11 -9.50 7.45
C SER A 98 17.00 -10.04 6.54
N HIS A 99 15.82 -9.43 6.54
CA HIS A 99 14.71 -9.85 5.67
C HIS A 99 15.04 -9.66 4.19
N ILE A 100 15.71 -8.56 3.83
CA ILE A 100 16.18 -8.34 2.45
C ILE A 100 17.20 -9.42 2.06
N ALA A 101 18.15 -9.76 2.93
CA ALA A 101 19.14 -10.81 2.69
C ALA A 101 18.50 -12.21 2.55
N GLN A 102 17.38 -12.46 3.22
CA GLN A 102 16.56 -13.67 3.06
C GLN A 102 15.78 -13.70 1.74
N GLY A 103 15.75 -12.60 0.99
CA GLY A 103 15.11 -12.50 -0.32
C GLY A 103 13.74 -11.81 -0.30
N CYS A 104 13.37 -11.12 0.78
CA CYS A 104 12.17 -10.29 0.76
C CYS A 104 12.29 -9.14 -0.26
N ASP A 105 11.26 -8.94 -1.06
CA ASP A 105 11.18 -7.92 -2.11
C ASP A 105 10.07 -6.87 -1.87
N LEU A 106 9.51 -6.90 -0.66
CA LEU A 106 8.60 -5.92 -0.09
C LEU A 106 8.66 -6.08 1.43
N LEU A 107 8.74 -4.99 2.18
CA LEU A 107 8.66 -5.03 3.64
C LEU A 107 7.42 -4.29 4.13
N LEU A 108 6.70 -4.88 5.08
CA LEU A 108 5.65 -4.20 5.82
C LEU A 108 6.13 -4.02 7.26
N LEU A 109 6.09 -2.78 7.72
CA LEU A 109 6.49 -2.41 9.07
C LEU A 109 5.26 -1.98 9.87
N SER A 110 5.18 -2.32 11.15
CA SER A 110 4.14 -1.81 12.05
C SER A 110 4.71 -1.53 13.42
N GLY A 111 4.08 -0.62 14.17
CA GLY A 111 4.67 -0.08 15.39
C GLY A 111 5.63 1.07 15.06
N GLY A 112 5.83 1.98 16.00
CA GLY A 112 6.76 3.10 15.82
C GLY A 112 6.39 4.09 14.71
N MET A 113 5.11 4.12 14.29
CA MET A 113 4.61 4.91 13.15
C MET A 113 3.99 6.24 13.56
N SER A 114 3.89 6.56 14.85
CA SER A 114 3.25 7.76 15.37
C SER A 114 4.23 8.96 15.35
N VAL A 115 3.98 9.95 16.20
CA VAL A 115 4.84 11.11 16.45
C VAL A 115 5.50 11.05 17.82
N ASP A 116 5.45 9.89 18.47
CA ASP A 116 5.93 9.74 19.82
C ASP A 116 7.47 9.81 19.83
N PRO A 117 8.11 10.39 20.87
CA PRO A 117 9.56 10.62 20.88
C PRO A 117 10.40 9.34 20.76
N ASP A 118 9.85 8.22 21.20
CA ASP A 118 10.41 6.88 21.14
C ASP A 118 10.11 6.14 19.82
N ASP A 119 9.33 6.73 18.90
CA ASP A 119 9.09 6.19 17.56
C ASP A 119 10.33 6.29 16.67
N VAL A 120 11.24 5.33 16.82
CA VAL A 120 12.50 5.28 16.09
C VAL A 120 12.44 4.47 14.79
N THR A 121 11.30 3.90 14.42
CA THR A 121 11.17 3.06 13.21
C THR A 121 11.55 3.80 11.93
N ARG A 122 11.15 5.07 11.79
CA ARG A 122 11.58 5.91 10.65
C ARG A 122 13.10 6.09 10.59
N TYR A 123 13.75 6.21 11.75
CA TYR A 123 15.20 6.28 11.84
C TYR A 123 15.84 4.94 11.49
N GLY A 124 15.30 3.82 11.97
CA GLY A 124 15.76 2.48 11.60
C GLY A 124 15.65 2.20 10.09
N ILE A 125 14.57 2.65 9.43
CA ILE A 125 14.42 2.59 7.97
C ILE A 125 15.52 3.39 7.25
N ARG A 126 15.81 4.62 7.71
CA ARG A 126 16.90 5.43 7.14
C ARG A 126 18.26 4.79 7.36
N LEU A 127 18.53 4.30 8.58
CA LEU A 127 19.77 3.61 8.91
C LEU A 127 19.97 2.38 8.03
N ALA A 128 18.90 1.62 7.75
CA ALA A 128 18.94 0.47 6.85
C ALA A 128 19.41 0.83 5.42
N GLY A 129 19.34 2.10 5.04
CA GLY A 129 19.82 2.63 3.76
C GLY A 129 18.71 3.09 2.83
N ALA A 130 17.49 3.33 3.34
CA ALA A 130 16.42 3.87 2.52
C ALA A 130 16.75 5.29 2.04
N THR A 131 16.67 5.51 0.73
CA THR A 131 17.02 6.78 0.09
C THR A 131 15.81 7.69 -0.11
N GLU A 132 14.63 7.09 -0.26
CA GLU A 132 13.36 7.79 -0.37
C GLU A 132 12.48 7.41 0.80
N LEU A 133 11.88 8.42 1.44
CA LEU A 133 10.99 8.23 2.57
C LEU A 133 9.91 9.31 2.56
N HIS A 134 8.67 8.89 2.42
CA HIS A 134 7.47 9.71 2.47
C HIS A 134 6.63 9.26 3.65
N TYR A 135 6.45 10.18 4.59
CA TYR A 135 5.68 9.94 5.80
C TYR A 135 4.44 10.82 5.79
N GLY A 136 3.29 10.19 5.99
CA GLY A 136 1.99 10.83 5.91
C GLY A 136 1.27 10.47 4.61
N ALA A 137 -0.01 10.15 4.73
CA ALA A 137 -0.92 10.00 3.60
C ALA A 137 -2.18 10.84 3.86
N ALA A 138 -2.77 11.41 2.81
CA ALA A 138 -4.03 12.13 2.91
C ALA A 138 -5.22 11.14 2.98
N VAL A 139 -5.13 10.19 3.91
CA VAL A 139 -6.06 9.06 4.06
C VAL A 139 -6.42 8.86 5.52
N LEU A 140 -7.71 8.63 5.80
CA LEU A 140 -8.23 8.24 7.10
C LEU A 140 -9.12 7.01 6.92
N PRO A 141 -8.82 5.86 7.54
CA PRO A 141 -7.72 5.59 8.47
C PRO A 141 -6.38 5.33 7.75
N GLY A 142 -5.29 5.78 8.38
CA GLY A 142 -3.93 5.60 7.84
C GLY A 142 -3.15 6.90 7.60
N ALA A 143 -3.48 7.99 8.29
CA ALA A 143 -2.84 9.28 8.07
C ALA A 143 -1.32 9.24 8.27
N MET A 144 -0.83 8.38 9.18
CA MET A 144 0.58 8.20 9.49
C MET A 144 1.23 7.04 8.71
N PHE A 145 0.69 6.73 7.54
CA PHE A 145 1.27 5.73 6.65
C PHE A 145 2.62 6.19 6.10
N LEU A 146 3.54 5.25 5.92
CA LEU A 146 4.87 5.51 5.40
C LEU A 146 5.13 4.70 4.13
N VAL A 147 5.74 5.33 3.14
CA VAL A 147 6.35 4.65 1.99
C VAL A 147 7.82 5.02 1.97
N ALA A 148 8.68 4.02 1.90
CA ALA A 148 10.11 4.20 1.72
C ALA A 148 10.66 3.19 0.72
N TYR A 149 11.86 3.46 0.21
CA TYR A 149 12.54 2.59 -0.74
C TYR A 149 14.00 2.39 -0.34
N LEU A 150 14.42 1.12 -0.29
CA LEU A 150 15.81 0.71 -0.15
C LEU A 150 16.23 0.07 -1.47
N GLY A 151 16.90 0.86 -2.32
CA GLY A 151 17.00 0.53 -3.74
C GLY A 151 15.60 0.41 -4.36
N GLU A 152 15.33 -0.70 -5.03
CA GLU A 152 14.01 -0.99 -5.63
C GLU A 152 13.03 -1.66 -4.66
N VAL A 153 13.45 -1.98 -3.42
CA VAL A 153 12.60 -2.68 -2.45
C VAL A 153 11.71 -1.67 -1.73
N PRO A 154 10.38 -1.74 -1.87
CA PRO A 154 9.45 -0.90 -1.12
C PRO A 154 9.35 -1.34 0.35
N LEU A 155 9.26 -0.35 1.24
CA LEU A 155 8.99 -0.49 2.67
C LEU A 155 7.71 0.30 2.98
N LEU A 156 6.68 -0.36 3.48
CA LEU A 156 5.40 0.25 3.81
C LEU A 156 5.17 0.22 5.33
N GLY A 157 5.12 1.39 5.95
CA GLY A 157 4.84 1.54 7.37
C GLY A 157 3.34 1.68 7.64
N VAL A 158 2.79 0.76 8.44
CA VAL A 158 1.38 0.60 8.72
C VAL A 158 1.08 1.10 10.13
N PRO A 159 0.28 2.17 10.29
CA PRO A 159 -0.04 2.72 11.60
C PRO A 159 -1.02 1.84 12.40
N ALA A 160 -1.09 2.09 13.71
CA ALA A 160 -1.94 1.39 14.69
C ALA A 160 -3.41 1.21 14.27
N CYS A 161 -3.95 2.13 13.45
CA CYS A 161 -5.32 2.01 12.93
C CYS A 161 -5.55 0.72 12.14
N GLY A 162 -4.52 0.08 11.59
CA GLY A 162 -4.61 -1.22 10.92
C GLY A 162 -5.08 -2.37 11.83
N LEU A 163 -4.99 -2.21 13.16
CA LEU A 163 -5.53 -3.16 14.13
C LEU A 163 -7.05 -3.04 14.30
N TYR A 164 -7.62 -1.88 13.98
CA TYR A 164 -9.01 -1.53 14.32
C TYR A 164 -9.88 -1.33 13.09
N HIS A 165 -9.28 -0.97 11.94
CA HIS A 165 -10.00 -0.75 10.70
C HIS A 165 -9.65 -1.82 9.68
N LYS A 166 -10.70 -2.41 9.09
CA LYS A 166 -10.57 -3.43 8.04
C LYS A 166 -9.84 -2.89 6.82
N ILE A 167 -10.09 -1.64 6.44
CA ILE A 167 -9.57 -1.01 5.23
C ILE A 167 -8.87 0.30 5.60
N THR A 168 -7.64 0.49 5.14
CA THR A 168 -6.73 1.60 5.49
C THR A 168 -5.96 2.12 4.27
N ALA A 169 -5.07 3.09 4.47
CA ALA A 169 -4.09 3.51 3.47
C ALA A 169 -3.30 2.36 2.85
N LEU A 170 -2.98 1.29 3.61
CA LEU A 170 -2.29 0.12 3.08
C LEU A 170 -3.09 -0.54 1.95
N ASP A 171 -4.42 -0.65 2.09
CA ASP A 171 -5.29 -1.30 1.11
C ASP A 171 -5.41 -0.50 -0.21
N LEU A 172 -5.08 0.79 -0.17
CA LEU A 172 -5.01 1.66 -1.34
C LEU A 172 -3.63 1.60 -2.03
N VAL A 173 -2.56 1.52 -1.23
CA VAL A 173 -1.17 1.61 -1.71
C VAL A 173 -0.60 0.25 -2.11
N LEU A 174 -0.84 -0.80 -1.32
CA LEU A 174 -0.26 -2.12 -1.53
C LEU A 174 -0.57 -2.69 -2.92
N PRO A 175 -1.82 -2.68 -3.44
CA PRO A 175 -2.09 -3.17 -4.79
C PRO A 175 -1.35 -2.39 -5.88
N ARG A 176 -1.13 -1.08 -5.69
CA ARG A 176 -0.40 -0.23 -6.65
C ARG A 176 1.07 -0.59 -6.69
N VAL A 177 1.69 -0.76 -5.52
CA VAL A 177 3.08 -1.22 -5.39
C VAL A 177 3.25 -2.62 -6.01
N LEU A 178 2.31 -3.53 -5.77
CA LEU A 178 2.32 -4.87 -6.39
C LEU A 178 2.07 -4.84 -7.90
N ALA A 179 1.37 -3.82 -8.41
CA ALA A 179 1.22 -3.58 -9.85
C ALA A 179 2.45 -2.90 -10.49
N GLY A 180 3.52 -2.69 -9.72
CA GLY A 180 4.77 -2.06 -10.19
C GLY A 180 4.67 -0.54 -10.32
N GLU A 181 3.81 0.09 -9.54
CA GLU A 181 3.77 1.56 -9.41
C GLU A 181 4.75 2.02 -8.31
N HIS A 182 5.51 3.07 -8.60
CA HIS A 182 6.33 3.77 -7.61
C HIS A 182 5.49 4.83 -6.92
N VAL A 183 5.25 4.67 -5.62
CA VAL A 183 4.34 5.53 -4.85
C VAL A 183 5.16 6.56 -4.09
N GLY A 184 5.16 7.78 -4.60
CA GLY A 184 5.85 8.92 -4.03
C GLY A 184 4.93 9.84 -3.23
N LYS A 185 5.48 11.01 -2.86
CA LYS A 185 4.73 12.09 -2.19
C LYS A 185 3.49 12.54 -2.98
N ALA A 186 3.59 12.62 -4.31
CA ALA A 186 2.49 13.07 -5.17
C ALA A 186 1.32 12.07 -5.14
N GLU A 187 1.63 10.79 -5.24
CA GLU A 187 0.65 9.71 -5.23
C GLU A 187 -0.06 9.62 -3.88
N LEU A 188 0.65 9.82 -2.77
CA LEU A 188 0.07 9.87 -1.42
C LEU A 188 -0.80 11.12 -1.22
N ALA A 189 -0.41 12.26 -1.78
CA ALA A 189 -1.20 13.50 -1.72
C ALA A 189 -2.49 13.40 -2.55
N PHE A 190 -2.43 12.72 -3.70
CA PHE A 190 -3.59 12.53 -4.59
C PHE A 190 -4.73 11.75 -3.91
N LEU A 191 -4.40 10.90 -2.92
CA LEU A 191 -5.40 10.20 -2.12
C LEU A 191 -6.27 11.13 -1.26
N GLY A 192 -5.93 12.41 -1.13
CA GLY A 192 -6.73 13.39 -0.38
C GLY A 192 -8.15 13.55 -0.92
N HIS A 193 -8.34 13.32 -2.22
CA HIS A 193 -9.68 13.21 -2.78
C HIS A 193 -10.19 11.76 -2.66
N GLY A 194 -11.22 11.54 -1.83
CA GLY A 194 -11.78 10.21 -1.60
C GLY A 194 -11.05 9.38 -0.54
N GLY A 195 -9.97 9.89 0.05
CA GLY A 195 -9.20 9.21 1.11
C GLY A 195 -9.87 9.12 2.49
N LEU A 196 -11.15 9.45 2.63
CA LEU A 196 -11.88 9.33 3.89
C LEU A 196 -12.78 8.09 3.86
N CYS A 197 -12.41 7.07 4.63
CA CYS A 197 -13.28 5.94 4.93
C CYS A 197 -14.46 6.45 5.77
N LYS A 198 -15.66 5.95 5.46
CA LYS A 198 -16.89 6.32 6.17
C LYS A 198 -17.25 5.35 7.31
N ASP A 199 -16.38 4.37 7.57
CA ASP A 199 -16.58 3.31 8.57
C ASP A 199 -18.01 2.75 8.53
N CYS A 200 -18.45 2.39 7.32
CA CYS A 200 -19.80 1.87 7.10
C CYS A 200 -20.05 0.60 7.93
N PRO A 201 -21.26 0.38 8.46
CA PRO A 201 -21.59 -0.81 9.25
C PRO A 201 -21.28 -2.12 8.51
N GLU A 202 -21.56 -2.16 7.21
CA GLU A 202 -21.14 -3.21 6.30
C GLU A 202 -20.13 -2.66 5.30
N CYS A 203 -18.95 -3.27 5.25
CA CYS A 203 -17.86 -2.80 4.40
C CYS A 203 -18.07 -3.28 2.96
N SER A 204 -18.28 -2.33 2.03
CA SER A 204 -18.43 -2.58 0.60
C SER A 204 -17.19 -2.23 -0.23
N TYR A 205 -16.03 -1.98 0.41
CA TYR A 205 -14.77 -1.79 -0.31
C TYR A 205 -14.45 -3.03 -1.17
N PRO A 206 -13.99 -2.88 -2.44
CA PRO A 206 -13.60 -1.64 -3.13
C PRO A 206 -14.72 -0.94 -3.92
N HIS A 207 -15.99 -1.29 -3.74
CA HIS A 207 -17.12 -0.68 -4.45
C HIS A 207 -17.55 0.68 -3.88
N CYS A 208 -17.15 1.02 -2.66
CA CYS A 208 -17.39 2.33 -2.04
C CYS A 208 -16.50 3.46 -2.62
N PRO A 209 -16.68 4.75 -2.26
CA PRO A 209 -15.87 5.85 -2.80
C PRO A 209 -14.47 5.98 -2.18
N PHE A 210 -14.13 5.15 -1.18
CA PHE A 210 -12.84 5.23 -0.50
C PHE A 210 -11.66 4.97 -1.45
N GLY A 211 -10.68 5.88 -1.45
CA GLY A 211 -9.51 5.83 -2.32
C GLY A 211 -9.78 6.14 -3.79
N LYS A 212 -10.99 6.59 -4.14
CA LYS A 212 -11.35 6.98 -5.50
C LYS A 212 -11.25 8.51 -5.61
N GLY A 213 -10.13 8.98 -6.14
CA GLY A 213 -9.94 10.36 -6.54
C GLY A 213 -10.84 10.76 -7.72
N ILE A 214 -10.88 12.06 -8.03
CA ILE A 214 -11.44 12.59 -9.28
C ILE A 214 -10.34 12.61 -10.34
#